data_AF-A0A1F7Z3C1-F1
#
_entry.id   AF-A0A1F7Z3C1-F1
#
_cell.length_a   1.000
_cell.length_b   1.000
_cell.length_c   1.000
_cell.angle_alpha   90.00
_cell.angle_beta   90.00
_cell.angle_gamma   90.00
#
_symmetry.space_group_name_H-M   'P 1'
#
loop_
_entity.id
_entity.type
_entity.pdbx_description
1 polymer ?
#
loop_
_entity_poly.entity_id
_entity_poly.type
_entity_poly.pdbx_seq_one_letter_code
_entity_poly.pdbx_strand_id
1 'polypeptide(L)'
;MTLEIDRHLGRPVSPDEILDQLSSTGQKTLTLADVRSMYERFKEKYEGTDLFVLLDRLISPVLEKEVTLTSSKVNLKAVDRTSSLGEQSADVVNFAYNSRYVKNGGEVIDMATDSFDFQGNSKIILAEYQLGEESVVLATFRVVHGEDLDIFRLFENVDPYKWPHVAEIPTNGVTANQPGELARFSLHPVFDFIGGNENSDLRNKAREFKGELLRKMWPEGMTLLRNRGVTHPYFILAPHVEDFVVSSGINPVEIQGVVPSESEYATGIRNKFKEYWFPKGDPSQQPRVYLAPWTVSD
;
A
#
# COMPACT_ATOMS: atom_id res chain seq x y z
N MET A 1 -39.24 -4.20 11.80
CA MET A 1 -38.32 -5.30 12.18
C MET A 1 -37.01 -4.62 12.51
N THR A 2 -36.80 -4.37 13.78
CA THR A 2 -35.77 -3.49 14.33
C THR A 2 -34.53 -4.34 14.55
N LEU A 3 -33.43 -4.05 13.86
CA LEU A 3 -32.15 -4.70 14.10
C LEU A 3 -31.55 -4.11 15.38
N GLU A 4 -31.62 -4.88 16.46
CA GLU A 4 -30.89 -4.62 17.70
C GLU A 4 -29.38 -4.71 17.39
N ILE A 5 -28.68 -3.59 17.57
CA ILE A 5 -27.22 -3.54 17.55
C ILE A 5 -26.76 -4.05 18.90
N ASP A 6 -26.29 -5.29 18.93
CA ASP A 6 -25.77 -5.93 20.13
C ASP A 6 -24.50 -5.20 20.60
N ARG A 7 -24.62 -4.51 21.74
CA ARG A 7 -23.52 -3.82 22.42
C ARG A 7 -22.74 -4.83 23.26
N HIS A 8 -21.86 -5.60 22.62
CA HIS A 8 -20.77 -6.23 23.36
C HIS A 8 -19.55 -5.30 23.40
N LEU A 9 -19.50 -4.52 24.49
CA LEU A 9 -18.28 -3.83 24.95
C LEU A 9 -17.25 -4.89 25.37
N GLY A 10 -16.52 -5.44 24.40
CA GLY A 10 -15.23 -6.04 24.64
C GLY A 10 -14.25 -4.95 25.07
N ARG A 11 -13.42 -5.22 26.07
CA ARG A 11 -12.34 -4.32 26.50
C ARG A 11 -11.52 -3.93 25.24
N PRO A 12 -11.25 -2.64 24.99
CA PRO A 12 -10.36 -2.25 23.90
C PRO A 12 -9.00 -2.89 24.17
N VAL A 13 -8.66 -3.88 23.34
CA VAL A 13 -7.33 -4.48 23.32
C VAL A 13 -6.38 -3.38 22.87
N SER A 14 -5.38 -3.05 23.68
CA SER A 14 -4.46 -2.00 23.28
C SER A 14 -3.68 -2.45 22.03
N PRO A 15 -3.24 -1.52 21.16
CA PRO A 15 -2.34 -1.86 20.06
C PRO A 15 -1.13 -2.69 20.52
N ASP A 16 -0.64 -2.43 21.74
CA ASP A 16 0.46 -3.18 22.37
C ASP A 16 0.08 -4.62 22.74
N GLU A 17 -1.15 -4.90 23.16
CA GLU A 17 -1.64 -6.26 23.45
C GLU A 17 -1.83 -7.10 22.16
N ILE A 18 -2.15 -6.46 21.02
CA ILE A 18 -2.15 -7.10 19.68
C ILE A 18 -0.70 -7.37 19.23
N LEU A 19 0.21 -6.44 19.50
CA LEU A 19 1.64 -6.57 19.16
C LEU A 19 2.32 -7.71 19.94
N ASP A 20 1.98 -7.89 21.22
CA ASP A 20 2.52 -8.98 22.04
C ASP A 20 1.98 -10.36 21.61
N GLN A 21 0.71 -10.46 21.19
CA GLN A 21 0.14 -11.71 20.69
C GLN A 21 0.68 -12.13 19.30
N LEU A 22 1.05 -11.17 18.46
CA LEU A 22 1.72 -11.43 17.17
C LEU A 22 3.22 -11.71 17.30
N SER A 23 3.81 -11.46 18.48
CA SER A 23 5.25 -11.66 18.74
C SER A 23 5.63 -13.12 19.01
N SER A 24 4.66 -14.02 19.25
CA SER A 24 4.92 -15.42 19.61
C SER A 24 5.32 -16.31 18.44
N THR A 25 5.33 -15.82 17.20
CA THR A 25 5.66 -16.59 15.98
C THR A 25 7.00 -16.19 15.36
N GLY A 26 8.06 -16.32 16.15
CA GLY A 26 9.42 -16.57 15.64
C GLY A 26 10.23 -15.34 15.24
N GLN A 27 11.39 -15.17 15.88
CA GLN A 27 12.51 -14.45 15.28
C GLN A 27 12.83 -15.06 13.91
N LYS A 28 12.87 -14.24 12.86
CA LYS A 28 13.14 -14.68 11.49
C LYS A 28 14.42 -13.99 11.00
N THR A 29 15.53 -14.72 11.00
CA THR A 29 16.86 -14.23 10.58
C THR A 29 16.97 -14.22 9.06
N LEU A 30 17.38 -13.08 8.50
CA LEU A 30 17.77 -12.92 7.11
C LEU A 30 19.28 -13.00 7.04
N THR A 31 19.83 -13.67 6.04
CA THR A 31 21.28 -13.69 5.83
C THR A 31 21.64 -12.74 4.69
N LEU A 32 22.68 -11.92 4.90
CA LEU A 32 23.14 -10.91 3.93
C LEU A 32 23.55 -11.47 2.57
N ALA A 33 23.83 -12.77 2.49
CA ALA A 33 24.27 -13.43 1.25
C ALA A 33 23.19 -13.42 0.16
N ASP A 34 21.92 -13.62 0.52
CA ASP A 34 20.81 -13.68 -0.43
C ASP A 34 20.50 -12.30 -1.02
N VAL A 35 20.56 -11.27 -0.18
CA VAL A 35 20.35 -9.86 -0.59
C VAL A 35 21.45 -9.42 -1.56
N ARG A 36 22.72 -9.76 -1.28
CA ARG A 36 23.87 -9.43 -2.15
C ARG A 36 23.76 -10.11 -3.52
N SER A 37 23.46 -11.40 -3.56
CA SER A 37 23.32 -12.15 -4.82
C SER A 37 22.24 -11.55 -5.73
N MET A 38 21.07 -11.24 -5.18
CA MET A 38 19.96 -10.64 -5.94
C MET A 38 20.24 -9.20 -6.36
N TYR A 39 20.92 -8.43 -5.50
CA TYR A 39 21.38 -7.09 -5.84
C TYR A 39 22.34 -7.11 -7.04
N GLU A 40 23.33 -8.02 -7.07
CA GLU A 40 24.25 -8.14 -8.20
C GLU A 40 23.53 -8.53 -9.50
N ARG A 41 22.57 -9.46 -9.45
CA ARG A 41 21.74 -9.79 -10.63
C ARG A 41 20.94 -8.59 -11.14
N PHE A 42 20.40 -7.78 -10.24
CA PHE A 42 19.68 -6.57 -10.63
C PHE A 42 20.63 -5.53 -11.22
N LYS A 43 21.80 -5.34 -10.62
CA LYS A 43 22.87 -4.49 -11.13
C LYS A 43 23.27 -4.89 -12.54
N GLU A 44 23.59 -6.16 -12.79
CA GLU A 44 23.95 -6.65 -14.13
C GLU A 44 22.92 -6.29 -15.21
N LYS A 45 21.64 -6.21 -14.85
CA LYS A 45 20.55 -5.93 -15.79
C LYS A 45 20.24 -4.44 -15.96
N TYR A 46 20.43 -3.64 -14.92
CA TYR A 46 19.93 -2.26 -14.86
C TYR A 46 21.00 -1.22 -14.51
N GLU A 47 22.26 -1.60 -14.40
CA GLU A 47 23.37 -0.66 -14.16
C GLU A 47 23.35 0.48 -15.19
N GLY A 48 23.55 1.72 -14.70
CA GLY A 48 23.47 2.93 -15.51
C GLY A 48 22.05 3.45 -15.76
N THR A 49 21.02 2.86 -15.16
CA THR A 49 19.64 3.36 -15.22
C THR A 49 19.20 4.07 -13.93
N ASP A 50 18.22 4.96 -14.05
CA ASP A 50 17.60 5.65 -12.90
C ASP A 50 16.97 4.64 -11.92
N LEU A 51 16.43 3.53 -12.43
CA LEU A 51 15.85 2.48 -11.59
C LEU A 51 16.91 1.79 -10.73
N PHE A 52 18.13 1.60 -11.24
CA PHE A 52 19.23 1.05 -10.45
C PHE A 52 19.74 2.06 -9.41
N VAL A 53 19.88 3.34 -9.77
CA VAL A 53 20.24 4.40 -8.80
C VAL A 53 19.25 4.44 -7.64
N LEU A 54 17.96 4.29 -7.96
CA LEU A 54 16.90 4.23 -6.96
C LEU A 54 17.00 2.99 -6.07
N LEU A 55 17.25 1.82 -6.67
CA LEU A 55 17.45 0.58 -5.93
C LEU A 55 18.64 0.69 -4.97
N ASP A 56 19.77 1.18 -5.48
CA ASP A 56 21.03 1.26 -4.74
C ASP A 56 20.81 2.06 -3.46
N ARG A 57 20.28 3.27 -3.57
CA ARG A 57 19.93 4.13 -2.42
C ARG A 57 19.03 3.45 -1.39
N LEU A 58 18.07 2.62 -1.82
CA LEU A 58 17.17 1.90 -0.91
C LEU A 58 17.86 0.70 -0.24
N ILE A 59 18.77 0.02 -0.94
CA ILE A 59 19.33 -1.26 -0.52
C ILE A 59 20.69 -1.12 0.19
N SER A 60 21.51 -0.11 -0.11
CA SER A 60 22.83 0.09 0.51
C SER A 60 22.78 0.04 2.05
N PRO A 61 21.82 0.71 2.75
CA PRO A 61 21.71 0.64 4.20
C PRO A 61 21.56 -0.80 4.74
N VAL A 62 20.88 -1.65 3.98
CA VAL A 62 20.62 -3.06 4.32
C VAL A 62 21.82 -3.96 3.98
N LEU A 63 22.63 -3.60 2.98
CA LEU A 63 23.81 -4.37 2.59
C LEU A 63 25.01 -4.18 3.53
N GLU A 64 25.11 -3.00 4.14
CA GLU A 64 26.23 -2.62 5.01
C GLU A 64 26.12 -3.21 6.44
N LYS A 65 24.91 -3.55 6.89
CA LYS A 65 24.65 -4.04 8.26
C LYS A 65 23.92 -5.37 8.20
N GLU A 66 24.30 -6.35 9.02
CA GLU A 66 23.54 -7.59 9.13
C GLU A 66 22.18 -7.32 9.79
N VAL A 67 21.10 -7.51 9.02
CA VAL A 67 19.74 -7.19 9.46
C VAL A 67 18.92 -8.45 9.66
N THR A 68 18.44 -8.67 10.89
CA THR A 68 17.29 -9.52 11.14
C THR A 68 16.06 -8.62 11.19
N LEU A 69 15.09 -8.80 10.28
CA LEU A 69 13.82 -8.07 10.32
C LEU A 69 12.90 -8.69 11.36
N THR A 70 12.42 -7.86 12.29
CA THR A 70 11.52 -8.28 13.38
C THR A 70 10.38 -7.30 13.52
N SER A 71 9.15 -7.79 13.65
CA SER A 71 7.98 -6.91 13.62
C SER A 71 7.89 -6.01 14.86
N SER A 72 8.61 -6.33 15.94
CA SER A 72 8.73 -5.54 17.18
C SER A 72 9.64 -4.31 17.05
N LYS A 73 10.50 -4.25 16.02
CA LYS A 73 11.37 -3.10 15.72
C LYS A 73 10.77 -2.18 14.66
N VAL A 74 9.54 -2.45 14.24
CA VAL A 74 8.80 -1.63 13.28
C VAL A 74 8.04 -0.57 14.05
N ASN A 75 8.34 0.69 13.75
CA ASN A 75 7.59 1.84 14.24
C ASN A 75 6.67 2.35 13.14
N LEU A 76 5.41 2.60 13.48
CA LEU A 76 4.46 3.20 12.54
C LEU A 76 4.50 4.73 12.68
N LYS A 77 4.51 5.42 11.54
CA LYS A 77 4.45 6.89 11.51
C LYS A 77 3.51 7.36 10.43
N ALA A 78 2.78 8.44 10.73
CA ALA A 78 2.12 9.27 9.74
C ALA A 78 3.00 10.48 9.46
N VAL A 79 3.41 10.67 8.21
CA VAL A 79 4.32 11.75 7.81
C VAL A 79 3.79 12.55 6.63
N ASP A 80 4.33 13.76 6.47
CA ASP A 80 4.13 14.59 5.29
C ASP A 80 5.10 14.19 4.17
N ARG A 81 4.66 14.38 2.92
CA ARG A 81 5.45 14.08 1.71
C ARG A 81 6.80 14.82 1.67
N THR A 82 6.88 16.00 2.28
CA THR A 82 8.07 16.85 2.32
C THR A 82 9.06 16.52 3.44
N SER A 83 8.76 15.52 4.28
CA SER A 83 9.70 15.02 5.29
C SER A 83 10.73 14.08 4.66
N SER A 84 11.88 13.89 5.31
CA SER A 84 12.92 12.94 4.85
C SER A 84 12.37 11.51 4.70
N LEU A 85 11.53 11.06 5.64
CA LEU A 85 10.85 9.76 5.55
C LEU A 85 9.76 9.74 4.47
N GLY A 86 9.16 10.89 4.16
CA GLY A 86 8.24 11.06 3.04
C GLY A 86 8.94 10.93 1.68
N GLU A 87 10.15 11.46 1.55
CA GLU A 87 11.01 11.28 0.38
C GLU A 87 11.46 9.82 0.23
N GLN A 88 11.90 9.18 1.31
CA GLN A 88 12.25 7.75 1.28
C GLN A 88 11.04 6.87 0.93
N SER A 89 9.84 7.22 1.43
CA SER A 89 8.60 6.55 1.05
C SER A 89 8.30 6.71 -0.44
N ALA A 90 8.56 7.90 -1.00
CA ALA A 90 8.39 8.15 -2.42
C ALA A 90 9.33 7.30 -3.27
N ASP A 91 10.57 7.12 -2.81
CA ASP A 91 11.53 6.24 -3.45
C ASP A 91 11.05 4.78 -3.47
N VAL A 92 10.49 4.30 -2.36
CA VAL A 92 9.92 2.95 -2.27
C VAL A 92 8.75 2.78 -3.26
N VAL A 93 7.82 3.75 -3.32
CA VAL A 93 6.70 3.71 -4.28
C VAL A 93 7.19 3.73 -5.72
N ASN A 94 8.09 4.66 -6.05
CA ASN A 94 8.63 4.81 -7.39
C ASN A 94 9.37 3.54 -7.81
N PHE A 95 10.19 2.96 -6.93
CA PHE A 95 10.86 1.69 -7.23
C PHE A 95 9.84 0.58 -7.46
N ALA A 96 8.87 0.43 -6.55
CA ALA A 96 7.92 -0.68 -6.58
C ALA A 96 7.10 -0.71 -7.87
N TYR A 97 6.58 0.45 -8.30
CA TYR A 97 5.79 0.57 -9.51
C TYR A 97 6.65 0.46 -10.78
N ASN A 98 7.80 1.12 -10.84
CA ASN A 98 8.64 1.12 -12.06
C ASN A 98 9.27 -0.25 -12.31
N SER A 99 9.79 -0.91 -11.27
CA SER A 99 10.39 -2.25 -11.39
C SER A 99 9.40 -3.32 -11.88
N ARG A 100 8.12 -3.17 -11.58
CA ARG A 100 7.06 -4.13 -11.93
C ARG A 100 6.37 -3.80 -13.25
N TYR A 101 6.11 -2.53 -13.51
CA TYR A 101 5.14 -2.12 -14.53
C TYR A 101 5.71 -1.24 -15.65
N VAL A 102 6.98 -0.83 -15.56
CA VAL A 102 7.65 -0.01 -16.57
C VAL A 102 8.75 -0.84 -17.23
N LYS A 103 8.53 -1.22 -18.49
CA LYS A 103 9.49 -2.03 -19.25
C LYS A 103 10.78 -1.25 -19.52
N ASN A 104 11.90 -1.98 -19.49
CA ASN A 104 13.28 -1.53 -19.79
C ASN A 104 14.01 -0.71 -18.73
N GLY A 105 13.37 -0.38 -17.61
CA GLY A 105 14.04 0.26 -16.47
C GLY A 105 14.72 1.59 -16.81
N GLY A 106 14.24 2.32 -17.81
CA GLY A 106 14.78 3.62 -18.24
C GLY A 106 14.45 4.74 -17.24
N GLU A 107 13.94 5.87 -17.72
CA GLU A 107 13.52 6.98 -16.86
C GLU A 107 12.47 6.52 -15.82
N VAL A 108 12.74 6.79 -14.54
CA VAL A 108 11.80 6.48 -13.46
C VAL A 108 10.62 7.42 -13.54
N ILE A 109 9.43 6.85 -13.67
CA ILE A 109 8.19 7.59 -13.61
C ILE A 109 7.83 7.89 -12.15
N ASP A 110 7.66 9.16 -11.82
CA ASP A 110 7.16 9.55 -10.50
C ASP A 110 5.68 9.15 -10.34
N MET A 111 5.45 8.19 -9.44
CA MET A 111 4.16 7.68 -9.01
C MET A 111 3.82 8.06 -7.57
N ALA A 112 4.81 8.56 -6.84
CA ALA A 112 4.71 8.87 -5.43
C ALA A 112 4.21 10.28 -5.17
N THR A 113 4.47 11.21 -6.09
CA THR A 113 4.11 12.62 -5.92
C THR A 113 2.82 12.95 -6.65
N ASP A 114 1.89 13.58 -5.93
CA ASP A 114 0.65 14.09 -6.50
C ASP A 114 0.33 15.49 -5.97
N SER A 115 -0.51 16.20 -6.69
CA SER A 115 -1.07 17.50 -6.30
C SER A 115 -1.68 17.49 -4.89
N PHE A 116 -2.29 16.38 -4.47
CA PHE A 116 -2.88 16.20 -3.14
C PHE A 116 -1.88 16.35 -1.99
N ASP A 117 -0.63 15.97 -2.23
CA ASP A 117 0.42 15.97 -1.23
C ASP A 117 0.83 17.38 -0.79
N PHE A 118 0.47 18.39 -1.59
CA PHE A 118 0.75 19.79 -1.32
C PHE A 118 -0.50 20.57 -0.88
N GLN A 119 -1.67 19.92 -0.88
CA GLN A 119 -2.95 20.53 -0.49
C GLN A 119 -3.34 20.22 0.96
N GLY A 120 -2.54 19.41 1.69
CA GLY A 120 -2.80 19.06 3.09
C GLY A 120 -3.91 18.01 3.30
N ASN A 121 -4.40 17.43 2.20
CA ASN A 121 -5.44 16.41 2.18
C ASN A 121 -4.89 14.99 2.16
N SER A 122 -3.56 14.82 2.17
CA SER A 122 -2.91 13.52 2.26
C SER A 122 -1.97 13.39 3.45
N LYS A 123 -1.75 12.14 3.88
CA LYS A 123 -0.67 11.72 4.78
C LYS A 123 -0.11 10.40 4.28
N ILE A 124 1.17 10.15 4.54
CA ILE A 124 1.81 8.88 4.24
C ILE A 124 1.90 8.09 5.54
N ILE A 125 1.33 6.89 5.56
CA ILE A 125 1.55 5.91 6.61
C ILE A 125 2.73 5.04 6.21
N LEU A 126 3.73 4.95 7.08
CA LEU A 126 4.92 4.14 6.84
C LEU A 126 5.23 3.22 8.01
N ALA A 127 5.84 2.09 7.69
CA ALA A 127 6.51 1.19 8.61
C ALA A 127 8.01 1.49 8.58
N GLU A 128 8.49 2.22 9.58
CA GLU A 128 9.90 2.54 9.77
C GLU A 128 10.59 1.41 10.52
N TYR A 129 11.79 1.05 10.08
CA TYR A 129 12.68 0.10 10.75
C TYR A 129 14.00 0.76 11.09
N GLN A 130 14.41 0.63 12.34
CA GLN A 130 15.67 1.21 12.81
C GLN A 130 16.84 0.24 12.57
N LEU A 131 17.82 0.67 11.76
CA LEU A 131 19.07 -0.04 11.45
C LEU A 131 20.29 0.69 12.03
N GLY A 132 20.56 0.45 13.31
CA GLY A 132 21.54 1.25 14.04
C GLY A 132 21.07 2.70 14.13
N GLU A 133 21.81 3.64 13.57
CA GLU A 133 21.45 5.06 13.54
C GLU A 133 20.57 5.46 12.33
N GLU A 134 20.38 4.56 11.36
CA GLU A 134 19.61 4.83 10.15
C GLU A 134 18.16 4.33 10.24
N SER A 135 17.25 5.12 9.69
CA SER A 135 15.85 4.72 9.49
C SER A 135 15.64 4.22 8.07
N VAL A 136 14.94 3.07 7.94
CA VAL A 136 14.55 2.49 6.66
C VAL A 136 13.04 2.32 6.61
N VAL A 137 12.40 2.84 5.56
CA VAL A 137 10.98 2.59 5.29
C VAL A 137 10.81 1.21 4.67
N LEU A 138 10.18 0.27 5.39
CA LEU A 138 9.91 -1.08 4.90
C LEU A 138 8.63 -1.18 4.07
N ALA A 139 7.63 -0.38 4.41
CA ALA A 139 6.34 -0.37 3.73
C ALA A 139 5.71 1.01 3.85
N THR A 140 4.87 1.37 2.87
CA THR A 140 4.17 2.64 2.83
C THR A 140 2.81 2.50 2.15
N PHE A 141 1.84 3.30 2.56
CA PHE A 141 0.69 3.67 1.74
C PHE A 141 0.30 5.12 2.02
N ARG A 142 -0.32 5.75 1.03
CA ARG A 142 -0.88 7.10 1.13
C ARG A 142 -2.34 7.03 1.56
N VAL A 143 -2.72 7.93 2.45
CA VAL A 143 -4.10 8.20 2.84
C VAL A 143 -4.48 9.56 2.28
N VAL A 144 -5.59 9.63 1.54
CA VAL A 144 -6.14 10.87 0.98
C VAL A 144 -7.60 10.99 1.38
N HIS A 145 -8.10 12.20 1.62
CA HIS A 145 -9.54 12.45 1.83
C HIS A 145 -9.99 13.67 1.02
N GLY A 146 -11.29 13.72 0.70
CA GLY A 146 -11.88 14.77 -0.13
C GLY A 146 -12.50 14.21 -1.42
N GLU A 147 -13.00 15.09 -2.28
CA GLU A 147 -13.77 14.71 -3.48
C GLU A 147 -12.88 14.46 -4.71
N ASP A 148 -11.71 15.09 -4.76
CA ASP A 148 -10.73 14.88 -5.84
C ASP A 148 -9.86 13.66 -5.54
N LEU A 149 -10.39 12.45 -5.69
CA LEU A 149 -9.61 11.20 -5.48
C LEU A 149 -9.20 10.57 -6.81
N ASP A 150 -8.05 9.86 -6.83
CA ASP A 150 -7.57 9.17 -8.05
C ASP A 150 -8.62 8.17 -8.53
N ILE A 151 -9.31 7.52 -7.61
CA ILE A 151 -10.34 6.54 -7.94
C ILE A 151 -11.48 7.11 -8.80
N PHE A 152 -11.89 8.36 -8.56
CA PHE A 152 -12.94 9.01 -9.35
C PHE A 152 -12.41 9.66 -10.64
N ARG A 153 -11.08 9.82 -10.76
CA ARG A 153 -10.42 10.26 -12.00
C ARG A 153 -10.11 9.11 -12.94
N LEU A 154 -9.85 7.92 -12.38
CA LEU A 154 -9.45 6.71 -13.10
C LEU A 154 -10.64 5.80 -13.44
N PHE A 155 -11.73 5.88 -12.66
CA PHE A 155 -12.91 5.05 -12.84
C PHE A 155 -14.20 5.88 -12.78
N GLU A 156 -15.23 5.35 -13.41
CA GLU A 156 -16.59 5.87 -13.38
C GLU A 156 -17.56 4.75 -13.04
N ASN A 157 -18.70 5.07 -12.41
CA ASN A 157 -19.78 4.11 -12.24
C ASN A 157 -20.73 4.24 -13.44
N VAL A 158 -21.17 3.11 -13.99
CA VAL A 158 -22.17 3.05 -15.07
C VAL A 158 -23.43 3.83 -14.70
N ASP A 159 -23.77 3.86 -13.40
CA ASP A 159 -24.73 4.80 -12.83
C ASP A 159 -24.02 5.69 -11.80
N PRO A 160 -23.78 6.99 -12.09
CA PRO A 160 -23.07 7.90 -11.20
C PRO A 160 -23.66 8.00 -9.78
N TYR A 161 -24.96 7.72 -9.61
CA TYR A 161 -25.63 7.76 -8.30
C TYR A 161 -25.40 6.49 -7.46
N LYS A 162 -24.71 5.49 -8.01
CA LYS A 162 -24.41 4.21 -7.32
C LYS A 162 -23.04 4.17 -6.66
N TRP A 163 -22.27 5.26 -6.69
CA TRP A 163 -21.13 5.37 -5.79
C TRP A 163 -21.62 5.30 -4.34
N PRO A 164 -21.04 4.44 -3.46
CA PRO A 164 -21.55 4.25 -2.11
C PRO A 164 -21.71 5.56 -1.31
N HIS A 165 -20.73 6.47 -1.38
CA HIS A 165 -20.80 7.77 -0.73
C HIS A 165 -21.90 8.69 -1.28
N VAL A 166 -22.36 8.49 -2.53
CA VAL A 166 -23.46 9.25 -3.14
C VAL A 166 -24.82 8.60 -2.84
N ALA A 167 -24.88 7.27 -2.85
CA ALA A 167 -26.12 6.51 -2.74
C ALA A 167 -26.71 6.49 -1.33
N GLU A 168 -25.87 6.61 -0.29
CA GLU A 168 -26.33 6.60 1.09
C GLU A 168 -27.02 7.93 1.46
N ILE A 169 -28.32 7.86 1.75
CA ILE A 169 -29.08 9.01 2.27
C ILE A 169 -28.70 9.22 3.73
N PRO A 170 -28.22 10.42 4.14
CA PRO A 170 -27.88 10.66 5.53
C PRO A 170 -29.10 10.48 6.41
N THR A 171 -29.05 9.51 7.33
CA THR A 171 -30.05 9.41 8.39
C THR A 171 -29.69 10.41 9.48
N ASN A 172 -30.65 11.28 9.83
CA ASN A 172 -30.58 12.24 10.94
C ASN A 172 -29.79 13.55 10.72
N GLY A 173 -29.68 14.05 9.48
CA GLY A 173 -29.22 15.42 9.24
C GLY A 173 -27.72 15.66 9.51
N VAL A 174 -26.93 14.59 9.55
CA VAL A 174 -25.46 14.66 9.62
C VAL A 174 -24.90 14.70 8.19
N THR A 175 -23.83 15.48 8.04
CA THR A 175 -23.03 15.83 6.85
C THR A 175 -22.95 14.79 5.73
N ALA A 176 -22.87 15.27 4.48
CA ALA A 176 -22.60 14.49 3.27
C ALA A 176 -21.52 13.41 3.51
N ASN A 177 -21.77 12.20 3.00
CA ASN A 177 -20.83 11.09 3.17
C ASN A 177 -19.51 11.45 2.50
N GLN A 178 -18.44 11.56 3.29
CA GLN A 178 -17.14 11.93 2.74
C GLN A 178 -16.37 10.68 2.27
N PRO A 179 -15.90 10.67 1.02
CA PRO A 179 -15.02 9.63 0.52
C PRO A 179 -13.56 9.86 0.97
N GLY A 180 -12.79 8.79 0.97
CA GLY A 180 -11.33 8.83 1.14
C GLY A 180 -10.67 7.68 0.40
N GLU A 181 -9.35 7.70 0.29
CA GLU A 181 -8.58 6.73 -0.49
C GLU A 181 -7.35 6.24 0.26
N LEU A 182 -7.11 4.93 0.19
CA LEU A 182 -5.81 4.33 0.46
C LEU A 182 -5.14 4.03 -0.88
N ALA A 183 -4.05 4.74 -1.15
CA ALA A 183 -3.36 4.68 -2.44
C ALA A 183 -1.90 4.26 -2.25
N ARG A 184 -1.28 3.81 -3.34
CA ARG A 184 0.18 3.60 -3.45
C ARG A 184 0.76 2.71 -2.36
N PHE A 185 0.05 1.64 -1.98
CA PHE A 185 0.66 0.62 -1.13
C PHE A 185 1.91 0.08 -1.82
N SER A 186 3.05 0.14 -1.13
CA SER A 186 4.34 -0.25 -1.67
C SER A 186 5.25 -0.78 -0.59
N LEU A 187 6.10 -1.71 -0.98
CA LEU A 187 6.99 -2.45 -0.12
C LEU A 187 8.43 -2.22 -0.54
N HIS A 188 9.33 -2.19 0.44
CA HIS A 188 10.74 -1.99 0.21
C HIS A 188 11.32 -3.11 -0.67
N PRO A 189 12.24 -2.80 -1.61
CA PRO A 189 12.85 -3.78 -2.52
C PRO A 189 13.51 -4.96 -1.82
N VAL A 190 13.90 -4.81 -0.56
CA VAL A 190 14.48 -5.90 0.23
C VAL A 190 13.59 -7.16 0.23
N PHE A 191 12.25 -6.99 0.21
CA PHE A 191 11.33 -8.12 0.18
C PHE A 191 11.31 -8.86 -1.16
N ASP A 192 11.70 -8.21 -2.25
CA ASP A 192 11.84 -8.85 -3.57
C ASP A 192 13.12 -9.70 -3.62
N PHE A 193 14.13 -9.36 -2.83
CA PHE A 193 15.40 -10.10 -2.75
C PHE A 193 15.33 -11.29 -1.80
N ILE A 194 14.69 -11.10 -0.65
CA ILE A 194 14.48 -12.18 0.34
C ILE A 194 13.51 -13.24 -0.20
N GLY A 195 12.55 -12.84 -1.05
CA GLY A 195 11.52 -13.73 -1.60
C GLY A 195 11.89 -14.45 -2.90
N GLY A 196 13.17 -14.51 -3.26
CA GLY A 196 13.65 -15.09 -4.52
C GLY A 196 13.23 -16.55 -4.75
N ASN A 197 13.29 -16.99 -6.02
CA ASN A 197 12.81 -18.32 -6.43
C ASN A 197 13.53 -19.51 -5.77
N GLU A 198 14.70 -19.26 -5.18
CA GLU A 198 15.68 -20.27 -4.78
C GLU A 198 15.44 -20.80 -3.35
N ASN A 199 14.64 -20.10 -2.54
CA ASN A 199 14.32 -20.52 -1.17
C ASN A 199 12.82 -20.34 -0.85
N SER A 200 12.05 -21.42 -0.93
CA SER A 200 10.60 -21.41 -0.68
C SER A 200 10.24 -20.95 0.74
N ASP A 201 11.03 -21.34 1.73
CA ASP A 201 10.75 -21.05 3.13
C ASP A 201 10.97 -19.56 3.43
N LEU A 202 12.06 -18.98 2.92
CA LEU A 202 12.31 -17.54 3.05
C LEU A 202 11.24 -16.71 2.33
N ARG A 203 10.78 -17.16 1.16
CA ARG A 203 9.69 -16.49 0.44
C ARG A 203 8.38 -16.52 1.19
N ASN A 204 8.01 -17.66 1.78
CA ASN A 204 6.81 -17.77 2.61
C ASN A 204 6.93 -16.86 3.83
N LYS A 205 8.08 -16.87 4.51
CA LYS A 205 8.36 -15.95 5.63
C LYS A 205 8.29 -14.48 5.23
N ALA A 206 8.83 -14.10 4.08
CA ALA A 206 8.74 -12.74 3.56
C ALA A 206 7.29 -12.36 3.23
N ARG A 207 6.51 -13.29 2.67
CA ARG A 207 5.07 -13.08 2.42
C ARG A 207 4.30 -12.84 3.71
N GLU A 208 4.52 -13.66 4.74
CA GLU A 208 3.92 -13.49 6.07
C GLU A 208 4.27 -12.12 6.67
N PHE A 209 5.56 -11.76 6.67
CA PHE A 209 6.01 -10.48 7.22
C PHE A 209 5.40 -9.28 6.49
N LYS A 210 5.30 -9.34 5.15
CA LYS A 210 4.60 -8.31 4.36
C LYS A 210 3.14 -8.17 4.78
N GLY A 211 2.45 -9.30 5.01
CA GLY A 211 1.07 -9.31 5.49
C GLY A 211 0.95 -8.70 6.89
N GLU A 212 1.86 -9.05 7.81
CA GLU A 212 1.92 -8.45 9.15
C GLU A 212 2.14 -6.93 9.10
N LEU A 213 3.04 -6.44 8.23
CA LEU A 213 3.24 -4.99 8.05
C LEU A 213 1.94 -4.30 7.61
N LEU A 214 1.26 -4.85 6.60
CA LEU A 214 0.00 -4.29 6.12
C LEU A 214 -1.06 -4.30 7.24
N ARG A 215 -1.20 -5.41 7.96
CA ARG A 215 -2.13 -5.52 9.11
C ARG A 215 -1.85 -4.47 10.19
N LYS A 216 -0.59 -4.21 10.52
CA LYS A 216 -0.20 -3.22 11.52
C LYS A 216 -0.46 -1.80 11.05
N MET A 217 -0.16 -1.49 9.78
CA MET A 217 -0.34 -0.14 9.23
C MET A 217 -1.81 0.21 8.98
N TRP A 218 -2.67 -0.78 8.72
CA TRP A 218 -4.05 -0.56 8.32
C TRP A 218 -4.89 0.26 9.34
N PRO A 219 -4.89 -0.07 10.65
CA PRO A 219 -5.60 0.72 11.66
C PRO A 219 -5.18 2.20 11.72
N GLU A 220 -3.91 2.51 11.47
CA GLU A 220 -3.41 3.89 11.47
C GLU A 220 -4.03 4.70 10.32
N GLY A 221 -4.05 4.12 9.12
CA GLY A 221 -4.67 4.75 7.95
C GLY A 221 -6.18 4.94 8.14
N MET A 222 -6.87 3.92 8.64
CA MET A 222 -8.30 3.98 8.95
C MET A 222 -8.61 5.03 10.02
N THR A 223 -7.78 5.14 11.05
CA THR A 223 -7.94 6.14 12.13
C THR A 223 -7.78 7.55 11.58
N LEU A 224 -6.80 7.79 10.70
CA LEU A 224 -6.67 9.08 10.02
C LEU A 224 -7.91 9.43 9.20
N LEU A 225 -8.42 8.50 8.39
CA LEU A 225 -9.62 8.72 7.58
C LEU A 225 -10.83 9.05 8.47
N ARG A 226 -11.03 8.28 9.54
CA ARG A 226 -12.12 8.51 10.51
C ARG A 226 -12.02 9.89 11.17
N ASN A 227 -10.83 10.29 11.59
CA ASN A 227 -10.58 11.62 12.19
C ASN A 227 -10.82 12.76 11.20
N ARG A 228 -10.80 12.49 9.90
CA ARG A 228 -11.13 13.44 8.83
C ARG A 228 -12.59 13.40 8.40
N GLY A 229 -13.44 12.61 9.05
CA GLY A 229 -14.86 12.51 8.73
C GLY A 229 -15.17 11.60 7.54
N VAL A 230 -14.18 10.85 7.03
CA VAL A 230 -14.41 9.88 5.96
C VAL A 230 -15.32 8.77 6.46
N THR A 231 -16.31 8.45 5.63
CA THR A 231 -17.31 7.39 5.85
C THR A 231 -17.09 6.22 4.90
N HIS A 232 -16.53 6.50 3.72
CA HIS A 232 -16.33 5.54 2.64
C HIS A 232 -14.87 5.57 2.19
N PRO A 233 -13.99 4.77 2.81
CA PRO A 233 -12.63 4.60 2.34
C PRO A 233 -12.60 3.66 1.12
N TYR A 234 -11.91 4.09 0.07
CA TYR A 234 -11.76 3.38 -1.19
C TYR A 234 -10.31 3.01 -1.45
N PHE A 235 -10.11 2.08 -2.38
CA PHE A 235 -8.80 1.75 -2.94
C PHE A 235 -8.94 0.96 -4.25
N ILE A 236 -7.87 0.98 -5.04
CA ILE A 236 -7.76 0.27 -6.31
C ILE A 236 -6.79 -0.89 -6.12
N LEU A 237 -7.20 -2.11 -6.48
CA LEU A 237 -6.36 -3.30 -6.40
C LEU A 237 -6.28 -3.99 -7.75
N ALA A 238 -5.05 -4.30 -8.18
CA ALA A 238 -4.84 -5.31 -9.23
C ALA A 238 -5.10 -6.71 -8.64
N PRO A 239 -5.51 -7.72 -9.43
CA PRO A 239 -5.91 -9.04 -8.91
C PRO A 239 -4.88 -9.71 -7.99
N HIS A 240 -3.59 -9.66 -8.36
CA HIS A 240 -2.51 -10.21 -7.53
C HIS A 240 -2.29 -9.47 -6.20
N VAL A 241 -2.70 -8.20 -6.13
CA VAL A 241 -2.64 -7.39 -4.90
C VAL A 241 -3.86 -7.68 -4.03
N GLU A 242 -5.04 -7.88 -4.62
CA GLU A 242 -6.24 -8.34 -3.92
C GLU A 242 -5.98 -9.65 -3.16
N ASP A 243 -5.42 -10.66 -3.84
CA ASP A 243 -5.06 -11.94 -3.19
C ASP A 243 -4.14 -11.73 -1.97
N PHE A 244 -3.19 -10.81 -2.09
CA PHE A 244 -2.28 -10.48 -0.99
C PHE A 244 -3.00 -9.76 0.16
N VAL A 245 -3.84 -8.77 -0.13
CA VAL A 245 -4.63 -8.01 0.84
C VAL A 245 -5.58 -8.93 1.61
N VAL A 246 -6.32 -9.79 0.90
CA VAL A 246 -7.21 -10.80 1.49
C VAL A 246 -6.43 -11.78 2.36
N SER A 247 -5.28 -12.28 1.88
CA SER A 247 -4.43 -13.16 2.68
C SER A 247 -3.83 -12.49 3.92
N SER A 248 -3.90 -11.16 4.01
CA SER A 248 -3.48 -10.37 5.17
C SER A 248 -4.64 -10.08 6.13
N GLY A 249 -5.82 -10.71 5.96
CA GLY A 249 -6.99 -10.52 6.83
C GLY A 249 -7.79 -9.25 6.53
N ILE A 250 -7.49 -8.54 5.45
CA ILE A 250 -8.27 -7.38 5.01
C ILE A 250 -9.22 -7.86 3.93
N ASN A 251 -10.52 -7.84 4.23
CA ASN A 251 -11.57 -8.35 3.35
C ASN A 251 -12.32 -7.19 2.65
N PRO A 252 -11.84 -6.70 1.50
CA PRO A 252 -12.50 -5.64 0.76
C PRO A 252 -13.83 -6.07 0.14
N VAL A 253 -14.69 -5.08 -0.10
CA VAL A 253 -15.95 -5.28 -0.84
C VAL A 253 -15.82 -4.62 -2.21
N GLU A 254 -15.86 -5.43 -3.26
CA GLU A 254 -15.79 -4.93 -4.64
C GLU A 254 -17.01 -4.07 -4.98
N ILE A 255 -16.79 -2.92 -5.61
CA ILE A 255 -17.86 -2.02 -6.02
C ILE A 255 -18.35 -2.40 -7.41
N GLN A 256 -19.61 -2.81 -7.48
CA GLN A 256 -20.22 -3.26 -8.73
C GLN A 256 -20.57 -2.08 -9.65
N GLY A 257 -20.50 -2.33 -10.96
CA GLY A 257 -20.85 -1.35 -11.99
C GLY A 257 -19.80 -0.25 -12.17
N VAL A 258 -18.59 -0.41 -11.64
CA VAL A 258 -17.48 0.51 -11.86
C VAL A 258 -16.67 0.05 -13.07
N VAL A 259 -16.41 0.97 -14.00
CA VAL A 259 -15.61 0.74 -15.21
C VAL A 259 -14.49 1.76 -15.29
N PRO A 260 -13.37 1.44 -15.96
CA PRO A 260 -12.32 2.42 -16.22
C PRO A 260 -12.88 3.64 -16.96
N SER A 261 -12.49 4.85 -16.52
CA SER A 261 -12.91 6.08 -17.17
C SER A 261 -12.18 6.27 -18.51
N GLU A 262 -12.88 6.85 -19.48
CA GLU A 262 -12.33 7.22 -20.79
C GLU A 262 -11.76 8.64 -20.84
N SER A 263 -11.61 9.31 -19.69
CA SER A 263 -10.97 10.62 -19.60
C SER A 263 -9.54 10.61 -20.14
N GLU A 264 -9.06 11.76 -20.64
CA GLU A 264 -7.67 11.90 -21.12
C GLU A 264 -6.65 11.54 -20.03
N TYR A 265 -6.94 11.93 -18.78
CA TYR A 265 -6.13 11.58 -17.62
C TYR A 265 -6.05 10.06 -17.42
N ALA A 266 -7.19 9.38 -17.33
CA ALA A 266 -7.24 7.94 -17.12
C ALA A 266 -6.56 7.17 -18.27
N THR A 267 -6.82 7.59 -19.51
CA THR A 267 -6.20 7.00 -20.70
C THR A 267 -4.69 7.22 -20.71
N GLY A 268 -4.21 8.40 -20.30
CA GLY A 268 -2.78 8.70 -20.13
C GLY A 268 -2.11 7.76 -19.13
N ILE A 269 -2.69 7.59 -17.93
CA ILE A 269 -2.18 6.70 -16.89
C ILE A 269 -2.18 5.23 -17.35
N ARG A 270 -3.28 4.75 -17.95
CA ARG A 270 -3.37 3.37 -18.47
C ARG A 270 -2.34 3.09 -19.56
N ASN A 271 -2.08 4.06 -20.43
CA ASN A 271 -1.05 3.95 -21.46
C ASN A 271 0.37 3.99 -20.91
N LYS A 272 0.60 4.69 -19.80
CA LYS A 272 1.90 4.76 -19.14
C LYS A 272 2.22 3.45 -18.41
N PHE A 273 1.22 2.83 -17.78
CA PHE A 273 1.36 1.62 -16.97
C PHE A 273 0.62 0.42 -17.57
N LYS A 274 0.89 0.10 -18.83
CA LYS A 274 0.16 -0.96 -19.57
C LYS A 274 0.29 -2.35 -18.94
N GLU A 275 1.37 -2.62 -18.22
CA GLU A 275 1.58 -3.89 -17.51
C GLU A 275 0.84 -3.96 -16.17
N TYR A 276 0.33 -2.83 -15.66
CA TYR A 276 -0.57 -2.80 -14.51
C TYR A 276 -2.02 -2.85 -14.95
N TRP A 277 -2.37 -2.08 -15.99
CA TRP A 277 -3.74 -1.90 -16.47
C TRP A 277 -4.16 -2.88 -17.55
N PHE A 278 -3.24 -3.66 -18.14
CA PHE A 278 -3.54 -4.64 -19.20
C PHE A 278 -4.62 -4.18 -20.20
N PRO A 279 -4.52 -3.02 -20.86
CA PRO A 279 -5.66 -2.36 -21.54
C PRO A 279 -6.30 -3.16 -22.69
N LYS A 280 -5.66 -4.25 -23.13
CA LYS A 280 -6.16 -5.19 -24.14
C LYS A 280 -6.37 -6.61 -23.59
N GLY A 281 -6.19 -6.80 -22.29
CA GLY A 281 -6.29 -8.07 -21.58
C GLY A 281 -7.73 -8.40 -21.20
N ASP A 282 -7.89 -9.54 -20.55
CA ASP A 282 -9.18 -9.99 -20.04
C ASP A 282 -9.68 -9.06 -18.90
N PRO A 283 -10.99 -8.76 -18.79
CA PRO A 283 -11.54 -7.97 -17.69
C PRO A 283 -11.15 -8.48 -16.29
N SER A 284 -10.92 -9.79 -16.13
CA SER A 284 -10.43 -10.40 -14.88
C SER A 284 -9.00 -9.97 -14.50
N GLN A 285 -8.22 -9.44 -15.44
CA GLN A 285 -6.86 -8.98 -15.22
C GLN A 285 -6.79 -7.48 -14.90
N GLN A 286 -7.92 -6.76 -15.04
CA GLN A 286 -7.99 -5.32 -14.78
C GLN A 286 -7.95 -5.03 -13.28
N PRO A 287 -7.32 -3.92 -12.87
CA PRO A 287 -7.53 -3.36 -11.55
C PRO A 287 -9.01 -3.05 -11.30
N ARG A 288 -9.46 -3.32 -10.08
CA ARG A 288 -10.84 -3.08 -9.64
C ARG A 288 -10.90 -2.13 -8.45
N VAL A 289 -12.09 -1.62 -8.22
CA VAL A 289 -12.40 -0.65 -7.17
C VAL A 289 -13.10 -1.33 -6.01
N TYR A 290 -12.64 -1.05 -4.81
CA TYR A 290 -13.15 -1.67 -3.58
C TYR A 290 -13.45 -0.62 -2.51
N LEU A 291 -14.42 -0.94 -1.65
CA LEU A 291 -14.54 -0.34 -0.33
C LEU A 291 -13.55 -1.04 0.61
N ALA A 292 -12.72 -0.22 1.27
CA ALA A 292 -11.77 -0.67 2.26
C ALA A 292 -12.49 -0.96 3.58
N PRO A 293 -12.27 -2.12 4.23
CA PRO A 293 -12.90 -2.41 5.50
C PRO A 293 -12.27 -1.58 6.62
N TRP A 294 -13.08 -1.12 7.57
CA TRP A 294 -12.61 -0.38 8.74
C TRP A 294 -11.75 -1.19 9.72
N THR A 295 -11.83 -2.52 9.62
CA THR A 295 -11.18 -3.46 10.53
C THR A 295 -10.46 -4.54 9.74
N VAL A 296 -9.44 -5.12 10.37
CA VAL A 296 -8.74 -6.31 9.90
C VAL A 296 -9.37 -7.51 10.61
N SER A 297 -9.66 -8.57 9.87
CA SER A 297 -10.12 -9.85 10.44
C SER A 297 -8.94 -10.64 10.99
N ASP A 298 -9.17 -11.41 12.05
CA ASP A 298 -8.16 -12.26 12.69
C ASP A 298 -7.76 -13.47 11.83
#